data_AF-A0A940TRI9-F1
#
_entry.id   AF-A0A940TRI9-F1
#
_cell.length_a   1.000
_cell.length_b   1.000
_cell.length_c   1.000
_cell.angle_alpha   90.00
_cell.angle_beta   90.00
_cell.angle_gamma   90.00
#
_symmetry.space_group_name_H-M   'P 1'
#
loop_
_entity.id
_entity.type
_entity.pdbx_description
1 polymer ?
#
loop_
_entity_poly.entity_id
_entity_poly.type
_entity_poly.pdbx_seq_one_letter_code
_entity_poly.pdbx_strand_id
1 'polypeptide(L)'
;MPLCLEILTPPWSFDLEKESLLASGLPDQELLLTYRDKLNKIYDQFIHSATPHPDPFSRAEALFKWLWAGKPFRYKSQGPFRLNEVIDAQLSKESQFVGNCLGLTLLYNCLVKKIGTAAEVLYLENAFGKGPHVLTLLRRATSPIDIENSLPDGFDYQGHLDDPSRTKWGERELVADIYHSLGNELFLKSLRLNPGYEKARLNKLILLDKKEMDRRRDERREKCHSKVRW
;
A
#
# COMPACT_ATOMS: atom_id res chain seq x y z
N MET A 1 -37.85 -2.20 -8.61
CA MET A 1 -36.93 -1.82 -7.52
C MET A 1 -36.03 -3.01 -7.22
N PRO A 2 -34.73 -2.99 -7.54
CA PRO A 2 -33.84 -4.08 -7.14
C PRO A 2 -33.30 -3.80 -5.74
N LEU A 3 -33.44 -4.81 -4.88
CA LEU A 3 -32.83 -4.88 -3.56
C LEU A 3 -31.30 -4.86 -3.71
N CYS A 4 -30.66 -3.84 -3.15
CA CYS A 4 -29.23 -3.85 -2.85
C CYS A 4 -28.95 -5.03 -1.91
N LEU A 5 -28.32 -6.09 -2.43
CA LEU A 5 -27.56 -7.00 -1.60
C LEU A 5 -26.31 -6.26 -1.14
N GLU A 6 -26.41 -5.59 0.01
CA GLU A 6 -25.22 -5.30 0.81
C GLU A 6 -24.64 -6.65 1.20
N ILE A 7 -23.53 -7.03 0.55
CA ILE A 7 -22.69 -8.13 0.99
C ILE A 7 -22.08 -7.65 2.32
N LEU A 8 -22.77 -7.95 3.42
CA LEU A 8 -22.27 -7.78 4.78
C LEU A 8 -21.02 -8.66 4.91
N THR A 9 -19.86 -8.06 4.72
CA THR A 9 -18.59 -8.70 5.05
C THR A 9 -18.60 -8.98 6.56
N PRO A 10 -18.29 -10.22 6.99
CA PRO A 10 -18.31 -10.55 8.42
C PRO A 10 -17.40 -9.60 9.21
N PRO A 11 -17.72 -9.26 10.47
CA PRO A 11 -16.99 -8.29 11.29
C PRO A 11 -15.52 -8.62 11.58
N TRP A 12 -15.02 -9.75 11.06
CA TRP A 12 -13.65 -10.23 11.14
C TRP A 12 -12.88 -10.11 9.81
N SER A 13 -13.49 -9.55 8.76
CA SER A 13 -12.80 -9.34 7.48
C SER A 13 -11.80 -8.20 7.59
N PHE A 14 -10.58 -8.42 7.10
CA PHE A 14 -9.57 -7.38 7.01
C PHE A 14 -10.07 -6.26 6.08
N ASP A 15 -10.12 -5.03 6.59
CA ASP A 15 -10.51 -3.85 5.82
C ASP A 15 -9.24 -3.15 5.34
N LEU A 16 -8.80 -3.49 4.13
CA LEU A 16 -7.62 -2.87 3.50
C LEU A 16 -7.61 -1.35 3.62
N GLU A 17 -8.72 -0.68 3.29
CA GLU A 17 -8.79 0.78 3.31
C GLU A 17 -8.53 1.32 4.72
N LYS A 18 -9.25 0.80 5.72
CA LYS A 18 -9.08 1.21 7.11
C LYS A 18 -7.68 0.91 7.64
N GLU A 19 -7.19 -0.31 7.42
CA GLU A 19 -5.91 -0.76 7.94
C GLU A 19 -4.74 -0.02 7.28
N SER A 20 -4.85 0.30 5.99
CA SER A 20 -3.88 1.15 5.29
C SER A 20 -3.88 2.58 5.80
N LEU A 21 -5.03 3.17 6.12
CA LEU A 21 -5.10 4.51 6.73
C LEU A 21 -4.53 4.52 8.15
N LEU A 22 -4.84 3.50 8.97
CA LEU A 22 -4.22 3.31 10.28
C LEU A 22 -2.71 3.14 10.17
N ALA A 23 -2.23 2.36 9.19
CA ALA A 23 -0.81 2.19 8.91
C ALA A 23 -0.13 3.44 8.39
N SER A 24 -0.89 4.34 7.79
CA SER A 24 -0.43 5.66 7.35
C SER A 24 -0.27 6.67 8.49
N GLY A 25 -0.57 6.27 9.73
CA GLY A 25 -0.41 7.11 10.92
C GLY A 25 -1.64 7.96 11.26
N LEU A 26 -2.84 7.53 10.85
CA LEU A 26 -4.11 8.16 11.20
C LEU A 26 -4.86 7.36 12.27
N PRO A 27 -4.52 7.49 13.57
CA PRO A 27 -5.18 6.72 14.64
C PRO A 27 -6.57 7.28 15.00
N ASP A 28 -6.86 8.52 14.61
CA ASP A 28 -8.08 9.25 14.96
C ASP A 28 -9.26 8.89 14.05
N GLN A 29 -10.44 8.68 14.64
CA GLN A 29 -11.64 8.26 13.91
C GLN A 29 -12.17 9.34 12.94
N GLU A 30 -12.09 10.62 13.30
CA GLU A 30 -12.55 11.71 12.43
C GLU A 30 -11.63 11.85 11.22
N LEU A 31 -10.30 11.70 11.41
CA LEU A 31 -9.34 11.66 10.32
C LEU A 31 -9.56 10.44 9.42
N LEU A 32 -9.84 9.27 9.99
CA LEU A 32 -10.19 8.09 9.18
C LEU A 32 -11.39 8.37 8.29
N LEU A 33 -12.50 8.87 8.86
CA LEU A 33 -13.70 9.23 8.09
C LEU A 33 -13.38 10.26 7.00
N THR A 34 -12.62 11.30 7.33
CA THR A 34 -12.21 12.33 6.37
C THR A 34 -11.48 11.74 5.16
N TYR A 35 -10.55 10.81 5.38
CA TYR A 35 -9.81 10.20 4.26
C TYR A 35 -10.63 9.14 3.50
N ARG A 36 -11.58 8.47 4.16
CA ARG A 36 -12.56 7.63 3.46
C ARG A 36 -13.43 8.47 2.51
N ASP A 37 -13.89 9.62 2.96
CA ASP A 37 -14.69 10.54 2.13
C ASP A 37 -13.88 11.08 0.96
N LYS A 38 -12.61 11.41 1.17
CA LYS A 38 -11.70 11.79 0.08
C LYS A 38 -11.51 10.66 -0.94
N LEU A 39 -11.38 9.41 -0.49
CA LEU A 39 -11.26 8.27 -1.39
C LEU A 39 -12.57 8.02 -2.16
N ASN A 40 -13.72 8.15 -1.51
CA ASN A 40 -15.03 8.10 -2.15
C ASN A 40 -15.16 9.19 -3.20
N LYS A 41 -14.69 10.41 -2.91
CA LYS A 41 -14.65 11.50 -3.89
C LYS A 41 -13.84 11.16 -5.14
N ILE A 42 -12.70 10.49 -5.02
CA ILE A 42 -11.91 10.01 -6.18
C ILE A 42 -12.75 9.02 -6.99
N TYR A 43 -13.36 8.04 -6.32
CA TYR A 43 -14.22 7.05 -6.97
C TYR A 43 -15.42 7.70 -7.67
N ASP A 44 -16.12 8.62 -7.02
CA ASP A 44 -17.27 9.33 -7.60
C ASP A 44 -16.85 10.13 -8.82
N GLN A 45 -15.71 10.84 -8.77
CA GLN A 45 -15.17 11.55 -9.93
C GLN A 45 -14.94 10.60 -11.12
N PHE A 46 -14.41 9.40 -10.87
CA PHE A 46 -14.26 8.37 -11.89
C PHE A 46 -15.62 7.93 -12.47
N ILE A 47 -16.61 7.61 -11.63
CA ILE A 47 -17.93 7.15 -12.10
C ILE A 47 -18.61 8.19 -12.97
N HIS A 48 -18.58 9.46 -12.56
CA HIS A 48 -19.22 10.55 -13.29
C HIS A 48 -18.52 10.89 -14.60
N SER A 49 -17.19 10.75 -14.68
CA SER A 49 -16.42 11.18 -15.86
C SER A 49 -16.19 10.07 -16.89
N ALA A 50 -16.04 8.81 -16.45
CA ALA A 50 -15.71 7.71 -17.33
C ALA A 50 -16.93 6.94 -17.84
N THR A 51 -18.11 7.09 -17.22
CA THR A 51 -19.34 6.30 -17.53
C THR A 51 -19.01 4.82 -17.81
N PRO A 52 -18.36 4.13 -16.85
CA PRO A 52 -17.70 2.87 -17.16
C PRO A 52 -18.73 1.74 -17.36
N HIS A 53 -18.36 0.78 -18.22
CA HIS A 53 -19.18 -0.40 -18.53
C HIS A 53 -19.61 -1.15 -17.26
N PRO A 54 -20.76 -1.84 -17.20
CA PRO A 54 -21.20 -2.55 -15.99
C PRO A 54 -20.26 -3.70 -15.55
N ASP A 55 -19.49 -4.26 -16.48
CA ASP A 55 -18.53 -5.35 -16.18
C ASP A 55 -17.40 -4.89 -15.23
N PRO A 56 -17.20 -5.53 -14.07
CA PRO A 56 -16.21 -5.11 -13.08
C PRO A 56 -14.76 -5.08 -13.60
N PHE A 57 -14.40 -5.96 -14.54
CA PHE A 57 -13.06 -5.96 -15.13
C PHE A 57 -12.86 -4.77 -16.07
N SER A 58 -13.82 -4.50 -16.97
CA SER A 58 -13.82 -3.29 -17.80
C SER A 58 -13.79 -2.01 -16.95
N ARG A 59 -14.46 -1.99 -15.80
CA ARG A 59 -14.40 -0.85 -14.86
C ARG A 59 -13.00 -0.69 -14.25
N ALA A 60 -12.33 -1.78 -13.90
CA ALA A 60 -10.97 -1.74 -13.35
C ALA A 60 -9.97 -1.21 -14.39
N GLU A 61 -10.11 -1.59 -15.67
CA GLU A 61 -9.33 -1.06 -16.79
C GLU A 61 -9.61 0.43 -17.01
N ALA A 62 -10.89 0.82 -17.05
CA ALA A 62 -11.28 2.21 -17.22
C ALA A 62 -10.77 3.09 -16.07
N LEU A 63 -10.81 2.59 -14.83
CA LEU A 63 -10.25 3.26 -13.66
C LEU A 63 -8.74 3.47 -13.81
N PHE A 64 -8.01 2.43 -14.23
CA PHE A 64 -6.57 2.52 -14.45
C PHE A 64 -6.22 3.61 -15.46
N LYS A 65 -6.88 3.59 -16.62
CA LYS A 65 -6.70 4.59 -17.68
C LYS A 65 -7.08 6.00 -17.22
N TRP A 66 -8.18 6.14 -16.49
CA TRP A 66 -8.64 7.42 -15.95
C TRP A 66 -7.65 8.05 -14.98
N LEU A 67 -7.10 7.24 -14.04
CA LEU A 67 -6.10 7.73 -13.10
C LEU A 67 -4.83 8.24 -13.80
N TRP A 68 -4.36 7.54 -14.83
CA TRP A 68 -3.21 7.95 -15.65
C TRP A 68 -3.50 9.16 -16.53
N ALA A 69 -4.69 9.24 -17.12
CA ALA A 69 -5.09 10.41 -17.91
C ALA A 69 -5.15 11.68 -17.04
N GLY A 70 -5.64 11.57 -15.80
CA GLY A 70 -5.69 12.70 -14.86
C GLY A 70 -4.32 13.11 -14.31
N LYS A 71 -3.38 12.17 -14.18
CA LYS A 71 -2.02 12.39 -13.66
C LYS A 71 -0.98 11.57 -14.46
N PRO A 72 -0.52 12.05 -15.63
CA PRO A 72 0.42 11.29 -16.48
C PRO A 72 1.81 11.06 -15.87
N PHE A 73 2.20 11.87 -14.88
CA PHE A 73 3.49 11.75 -14.17
C PHE A 73 3.31 11.21 -12.75
N ARG A 74 2.27 10.40 -12.50
CA ARG A 74 1.87 9.98 -11.15
C ARG A 74 2.91 9.18 -10.39
N TYR A 75 3.84 8.51 -11.06
CA TYR A 75 4.86 7.68 -10.41
C TYR A 75 6.13 8.47 -10.05
N LYS A 76 6.60 8.28 -8.81
CA LYS A 76 7.92 8.71 -8.35
C LYS A 76 8.48 7.67 -7.37
N SER A 77 9.68 7.14 -7.62
CA SER A 77 10.26 6.05 -6.82
C SER A 77 10.41 6.37 -5.33
N GLN A 78 10.78 7.61 -5.01
CA GLN A 78 10.86 8.15 -3.63
C GLN A 78 9.68 9.09 -3.34
N GLY A 79 8.52 8.80 -3.94
CA GLY A 79 7.28 9.54 -3.75
C GLY A 79 6.46 9.04 -2.56
N PRO A 80 5.25 9.59 -2.38
CA PRO A 80 4.31 9.14 -1.34
C PRO A 80 4.05 7.64 -1.39
N PHE A 81 4.04 6.99 -0.22
CA PHE A 81 3.68 5.58 -0.09
C PHE A 81 2.55 5.34 0.90
N ARG A 82 2.24 6.33 1.75
CA ARG A 82 1.14 6.27 2.70
C ARG A 82 -0.16 6.57 1.97
N LEU A 83 -1.23 5.83 2.27
CA LEU A 83 -2.50 5.96 1.56
C LEU A 83 -3.09 7.37 1.69
N ASN A 84 -2.96 8.01 2.86
CA ASN A 84 -3.44 9.38 3.07
C ASN A 84 -2.72 10.40 2.16
N GLU A 85 -1.39 10.32 2.08
CA GLU A 85 -0.57 11.20 1.22
C GLU A 85 -0.88 10.98 -0.26
N VAL A 86 -1.07 9.72 -0.66
CA VAL A 86 -1.42 9.34 -2.04
C VAL A 86 -2.81 9.85 -2.42
N ILE A 87 -3.80 9.78 -1.52
CA ILE A 87 -5.14 10.34 -1.71
C ILE A 87 -5.07 11.86 -1.89
N ASP A 88 -4.32 12.55 -1.02
CA ASP A 88 -4.15 14.00 -1.11
C ASP A 88 -3.46 14.40 -2.42
N ALA A 89 -2.43 13.68 -2.83
CA ALA A 89 -1.72 13.92 -4.08
C ALA A 89 -2.59 13.66 -5.32
N GLN A 90 -3.44 12.63 -5.28
CA GLN A 90 -4.39 12.32 -6.37
C GLN A 90 -5.46 13.40 -6.53
N LEU A 91 -5.94 13.98 -5.42
CA LEU A 91 -6.95 15.06 -5.42
C LEU A 91 -6.36 16.46 -5.65
N SER A 92 -5.07 16.64 -5.40
CA SER A 92 -4.39 17.92 -5.57
C SER A 92 -4.36 18.35 -7.04
N LYS A 93 -4.59 19.63 -7.31
CA LYS A 93 -4.37 20.22 -8.65
C LYS A 93 -2.89 20.50 -8.92
N GLU A 94 -2.11 20.70 -7.87
CA GLU A 94 -0.71 21.15 -7.94
C GLU A 94 0.28 19.99 -8.07
N SER A 95 0.00 18.85 -7.43
CA SER A 95 0.92 17.72 -7.46
C SER A 95 0.82 16.94 -8.76
N GLN A 96 1.92 16.81 -9.51
CA GLN A 96 1.96 15.91 -10.67
C GLN A 96 2.27 14.46 -10.29
N PHE A 97 3.02 14.27 -9.20
CA PHE A 97 3.35 12.95 -8.64
C PHE A 97 2.29 12.55 -7.62
N VAL A 98 1.91 11.28 -7.61
CA VAL A 98 0.88 10.72 -6.73
C VAL A 98 1.49 9.74 -5.74
N GLY A 99 2.41 8.87 -6.17
CA GLY A 99 3.03 7.91 -5.27
C GLY A 99 4.15 7.10 -5.89
N ASN A 100 4.79 6.28 -5.05
CA ASN A 100 5.65 5.18 -5.48
C ASN A 100 4.83 3.90 -5.75
N CYS A 101 5.50 2.79 -6.03
CA CYS A 101 4.82 1.52 -6.37
C CYS A 101 3.87 1.03 -5.26
N LEU A 102 4.27 1.15 -3.99
CA LEU A 102 3.44 0.81 -2.84
C LEU A 102 2.21 1.72 -2.75
N GLY A 103 2.41 3.04 -2.79
CA GLY A 103 1.32 4.01 -2.69
C GLY A 103 0.30 3.89 -3.83
N LEU A 104 0.77 3.75 -5.07
CA LEU A 104 -0.10 3.61 -6.23
C LEU A 104 -0.88 2.27 -6.22
N THR A 105 -0.23 1.18 -5.81
CA THR A 105 -0.88 -0.13 -5.66
C THR A 105 -1.93 -0.11 -4.55
N LEU A 106 -1.66 0.54 -3.43
CA LEU A 106 -2.64 0.75 -2.35
C LEU A 106 -3.88 1.51 -2.84
N LEU A 107 -3.68 2.66 -3.50
CA LEU A 107 -4.76 3.47 -4.02
C LEU A 107 -5.62 2.67 -5.00
N TYR A 108 -4.99 2.01 -5.97
CA TYR A 108 -5.69 1.24 -6.99
C TYR A 108 -6.47 0.09 -6.38
N ASN A 109 -5.87 -0.71 -5.50
CA ASN A 109 -6.54 -1.84 -4.85
C ASN A 109 -7.76 -1.39 -4.01
N CYS A 110 -7.67 -0.27 -3.29
CA CYS A 110 -8.80 0.26 -2.54
C CYS A 110 -9.95 0.69 -3.47
N LEU A 111 -9.65 1.36 -4.59
CA LEU A 111 -10.67 1.80 -5.55
C LEU A 111 -11.30 0.62 -6.33
N VAL A 112 -10.51 -0.39 -6.69
CA VAL A 112 -11.02 -1.60 -7.36
C VAL A 112 -11.91 -2.43 -6.43
N LYS A 113 -11.63 -2.46 -5.12
CA LYS A 113 -12.52 -3.07 -4.14
C LYS A 113 -13.90 -2.40 -4.13
N LYS A 114 -13.97 -1.07 -4.28
CA LYS A 114 -15.24 -0.32 -4.41
C LYS A 114 -15.98 -0.62 -5.72
N ILE A 115 -15.28 -1.06 -6.76
CA ILE A 115 -15.89 -1.53 -8.02
C ILE A 115 -16.55 -2.91 -7.83
N GLY A 116 -16.21 -3.65 -6.77
CA GLY A 116 -16.70 -5.00 -6.50
C GLY A 116 -15.77 -6.09 -7.03
N THR A 117 -14.51 -5.75 -7.36
CA THR A 117 -13.51 -6.71 -7.83
C THR A 117 -12.47 -6.97 -6.76
N ALA A 118 -12.09 -8.23 -6.58
CA ALA A 118 -11.00 -8.61 -5.69
C ALA A 118 -9.63 -8.37 -6.36
N ALA A 119 -8.74 -7.72 -5.63
CA ALA A 119 -7.36 -7.51 -6.03
C ALA A 119 -6.43 -8.16 -5.00
N GLU A 120 -5.46 -8.91 -5.49
CA GLU A 120 -4.31 -9.39 -4.72
C GLU A 120 -3.11 -8.48 -4.99
N VAL A 121 -2.01 -8.77 -4.31
CA VAL A 121 -0.74 -8.08 -4.51
C VAL A 121 0.29 -9.09 -4.95
N LEU A 122 1.18 -8.66 -5.84
CA LEU A 122 2.42 -9.35 -6.10
C LEU A 122 3.57 -8.54 -5.54
N TYR A 123 4.48 -9.24 -4.90
CA TYR A 123 5.76 -8.73 -4.49
C TYR A 123 6.85 -9.31 -5.36
N LEU A 124 7.80 -8.46 -5.74
CA LEU A 124 9.02 -8.80 -6.43
C LEU A 124 10.18 -8.31 -5.58
N GLU A 125 11.20 -9.14 -5.43
CA GLU A 125 12.39 -8.80 -4.64
C GLU A 125 13.27 -7.78 -5.38
N ASN A 126 13.28 -7.86 -6.72
CA ASN A 126 14.07 -7.00 -7.59
C ASN A 126 13.36 -6.73 -8.92
N ALA A 127 12.39 -5.82 -8.94
CA ALA A 127 11.81 -5.36 -10.20
C ALA A 127 12.71 -4.31 -10.87
N PHE A 128 12.78 -4.38 -12.20
CA PHE A 128 13.53 -3.44 -13.05
C PHE A 128 15.02 -3.30 -12.69
N GLY A 129 15.60 -4.28 -11.99
CA GLY A 129 16.98 -4.23 -11.49
C GLY A 129 17.23 -3.18 -10.40
N LYS A 130 16.19 -2.65 -9.75
CA LYS A 130 16.28 -1.53 -8.79
C LYS A 130 16.02 -1.93 -7.34
N GLY A 131 15.23 -2.97 -7.11
CA GLY A 131 14.91 -3.45 -5.77
C GLY A 131 13.45 -3.87 -5.60
N PRO A 132 12.98 -3.94 -4.33
CA PRO A 132 11.64 -4.42 -4.00
C PRO A 132 10.55 -3.62 -4.68
N HIS A 133 9.51 -4.31 -5.10
CA HIS A 133 8.41 -3.70 -5.84
C HIS A 133 7.11 -4.45 -5.59
N VAL A 134 6.00 -3.71 -5.61
CA VAL A 134 4.67 -4.28 -5.50
C VAL A 134 3.80 -3.81 -6.64
N LEU A 135 2.97 -4.73 -7.13
CA LEU A 135 1.98 -4.50 -8.18
C LEU A 135 0.69 -5.23 -7.85
N THR A 136 -0.38 -4.89 -8.56
CA THR A 136 -1.70 -5.50 -8.35
C THR A 136 -1.82 -6.79 -9.17
N LEU A 137 -2.40 -7.83 -8.57
CA LEU A 137 -2.86 -9.03 -9.29
C LEU A 137 -4.38 -9.01 -9.32
N LEU A 138 -4.96 -8.72 -10.48
CA LEU A 138 -6.41 -8.64 -10.64
C LEU A 138 -6.97 -9.99 -11.06
N ARG A 139 -7.96 -10.51 -10.32
CA ARG A 139 -8.64 -11.74 -10.72
C ARG A 139 -9.62 -11.48 -11.87
N ARG A 140 -9.46 -12.19 -12.98
CA ARG A 140 -10.44 -12.31 -14.06
C ARG A 140 -10.98 -13.75 -14.10
N ALA A 141 -12.13 -13.96 -14.74
CA ALA A 141 -12.76 -15.27 -14.85
C ALA A 141 -11.86 -16.33 -15.50
N THR A 142 -11.00 -15.95 -16.46
CA THR A 142 -10.13 -16.87 -17.22
C THR A 142 -8.76 -17.06 -16.60
N SER A 143 -8.12 -15.96 -16.19
CA SER A 143 -6.76 -15.95 -15.65
C SER A 143 -6.53 -14.65 -14.90
N PRO A 144 -5.76 -14.64 -13.80
CA PRO A 144 -5.38 -13.39 -13.18
C PRO A 144 -4.43 -12.61 -14.11
N ILE A 145 -4.43 -11.29 -14.00
CA ILE A 145 -3.55 -10.40 -14.76
C ILE A 145 -2.75 -9.50 -13.81
N ASP A 146 -1.55 -9.13 -14.24
CA ASP A 146 -0.70 -8.20 -13.51
C ASP A 146 -1.04 -6.76 -13.92
N ILE A 147 -1.13 -5.87 -12.95
CA ILE A 147 -1.35 -4.44 -13.17
C ILE A 147 -0.20 -3.68 -12.52
N GLU A 148 0.71 -3.22 -13.38
CA GLU A 148 1.84 -2.38 -12.99
C GLU A 148 1.40 -0.92 -12.83
N ASN A 149 1.10 -0.53 -11.60
CA ASN A 149 0.59 0.81 -11.30
C ASN A 149 1.62 1.93 -11.52
N SER A 150 2.91 1.59 -11.72
CA SER A 150 4.00 2.54 -11.95
C SER A 150 4.23 2.87 -13.44
N LEU A 151 3.53 2.18 -14.35
CA LEU A 151 3.63 2.38 -15.81
C LEU A 151 2.28 2.78 -16.44
N PRO A 152 2.26 3.69 -17.43
CA PRO A 152 1.02 4.13 -18.09
C PRO A 152 0.33 3.03 -18.92
N ASP A 153 1.10 2.07 -19.43
CA ASP A 153 0.69 0.89 -20.17
C ASP A 153 0.72 -0.38 -19.29
N GLY A 154 0.71 -0.21 -17.97
CA GLY A 154 0.86 -1.31 -17.02
C GLY A 154 -0.38 -2.20 -16.82
N PHE A 155 -1.48 -2.00 -17.54
CA PHE A 155 -2.65 -2.87 -17.41
C PHE A 155 -2.44 -4.16 -18.22
N ASP A 156 -2.59 -5.33 -17.58
CA ASP A 156 -2.23 -6.64 -18.15
C ASP A 156 -0.73 -6.75 -18.48
N TYR A 157 0.12 -6.24 -17.58
CA TYR A 157 1.57 -6.17 -17.74
C TYR A 157 2.23 -7.56 -17.72
N GLN A 158 2.94 -7.93 -18.79
CA GLN A 158 3.55 -9.27 -18.89
C GLN A 158 5.04 -9.32 -18.49
N GLY A 159 5.68 -8.17 -18.20
CA GLY A 159 7.13 -8.07 -18.07
C GLY A 159 7.75 -8.73 -16.84
N HIS A 160 6.94 -9.23 -15.89
CA HIS A 160 7.40 -9.89 -14.67
C HIS A 160 6.95 -11.35 -14.55
N LEU A 161 6.33 -11.92 -15.59
CA LEU A 161 5.77 -13.28 -15.50
C LEU A 161 6.81 -14.37 -15.19
N ASP A 162 8.01 -14.23 -15.74
CA ASP A 162 9.11 -15.18 -15.56
C ASP A 162 10.03 -14.82 -14.38
N ASP A 163 9.69 -13.79 -13.58
CA ASP A 163 10.51 -13.41 -12.43
C ASP A 163 10.40 -14.47 -11.31
N PRO A 164 11.50 -15.15 -10.93
CA PRO A 164 11.45 -16.24 -9.97
C PRO A 164 11.18 -15.77 -8.53
N SER A 165 11.30 -14.46 -8.26
CA SER A 165 11.01 -13.87 -6.94
C SER A 165 9.52 -13.53 -6.75
N ARG A 166 8.71 -13.65 -7.81
CA ARG A 166 7.30 -13.27 -7.82
C ARG A 166 6.51 -14.04 -6.77
N THR A 167 6.09 -13.32 -5.73
CA THR A 167 5.40 -13.89 -4.56
C THR A 167 4.04 -13.23 -4.39
N LYS A 168 2.99 -14.03 -4.21
CA LYS A 168 1.64 -13.51 -3.93
C LYS A 168 1.52 -13.04 -2.50
N TRP A 169 1.05 -11.81 -2.33
CA TRP A 169 0.77 -11.15 -1.07
C TRP A 169 -0.73 -10.86 -0.96
N GLY A 170 -1.26 -11.00 0.26
CA GLY A 170 -2.60 -10.56 0.59
C GLY A 170 -2.64 -9.10 1.04
N GLU A 171 -3.84 -8.64 1.40
CA GLU A 171 -4.06 -7.29 1.91
C GLU A 171 -3.25 -7.01 3.19
N ARG A 172 -3.03 -8.02 4.04
CA ARG A 172 -2.26 -7.90 5.29
C ARG A 172 -0.80 -7.62 5.00
N GLU A 173 -0.21 -8.37 4.08
CA GLU A 173 1.18 -8.21 3.68
C GLU A 173 1.43 -6.84 3.04
N LEU A 174 0.49 -6.35 2.23
CA LEU A 174 0.55 -5.00 1.66
C LEU A 174 0.55 -3.91 2.76
N VAL A 175 -0.34 -4.03 3.76
CA VAL A 175 -0.37 -3.09 4.90
C VAL A 175 0.90 -3.21 5.76
N ALA A 176 1.45 -4.41 5.91
CA ALA A 176 2.71 -4.64 6.60
C ALA A 176 3.87 -3.85 5.98
N ASP A 177 3.83 -3.65 4.65
CA ASP A 177 4.86 -2.95 3.89
C ASP A 177 4.85 -1.43 4.12
N ILE A 178 3.68 -0.86 4.45
CA ILE A 178 3.60 0.53 4.93
C ILE A 178 4.36 0.66 6.25
N TYR A 179 4.08 -0.23 7.22
CA TYR A 179 4.78 -0.23 8.50
C TYR A 179 6.28 -0.46 8.35
N HIS A 180 6.68 -1.28 7.39
CA HIS A 180 8.09 -1.49 7.08
C HIS A 180 8.73 -0.21 6.52
N SER A 181 8.06 0.45 5.58
CA SER A 181 8.53 1.68 4.91
C SER A 181 8.66 2.86 5.88
N LEU A 182 7.94 2.85 7.01
CA LEU A 182 8.04 3.87 8.05
C LEU A 182 9.32 3.80 8.90
N GLY A 183 10.01 2.65 8.93
CA GLY A 183 11.25 2.49 9.69
C GLY A 183 11.06 2.50 11.21
N ASN A 184 10.82 1.31 11.78
CA ASN A 184 10.93 0.95 13.21
C ASN A 184 9.99 1.64 14.24
N GLU A 185 9.92 1.01 15.43
CA GLU A 185 8.83 0.96 16.43
C GLU A 185 7.56 0.19 16.00
N LEU A 186 7.07 0.39 14.78
CA LEU A 186 5.89 -0.35 14.26
C LEU A 186 6.24 -1.72 13.64
N PHE A 187 7.50 -2.10 13.78
CA PHE A 187 8.09 -3.31 13.23
C PHE A 187 7.40 -4.61 13.71
N LEU A 188 7.02 -4.69 14.99
CA LEU A 188 6.27 -5.83 15.52
C LEU A 188 4.89 -5.96 14.87
N LYS A 189 4.28 -4.84 14.46
CA LYS A 189 2.99 -4.83 13.76
C LYS A 189 3.16 -5.34 12.32
N SER A 190 4.24 -4.95 11.65
CA SER A 190 4.61 -5.50 10.32
C SER A 190 4.78 -7.03 10.36
N LEU A 191 5.54 -7.58 11.31
CA LEU A 191 5.72 -9.04 11.43
C LEU A 191 4.43 -9.82 11.76
N ARG A 192 3.50 -9.21 12.51
CA ARG A 192 2.19 -9.83 12.75
C ARG A 192 1.36 -9.92 11.48
N LEU A 193 1.53 -8.97 10.57
CA LEU A 193 0.80 -8.89 9.30
C LEU A 193 1.49 -9.68 8.18
N ASN A 194 2.81 -9.80 8.19
CA ASN A 194 3.60 -10.59 7.25
C ASN A 194 4.71 -11.38 7.97
N PRO A 195 4.39 -12.54 8.59
CA PRO A 195 5.37 -13.32 9.37
C PRO A 195 6.44 -13.98 8.51
N GLY A 196 6.19 -14.16 7.21
CA GLY A 196 7.11 -14.79 6.25
C GLY A 196 8.15 -13.84 5.65
N TYR A 197 8.06 -12.53 5.90
CA TYR A 197 8.96 -11.57 5.26
C TYR A 197 10.35 -11.58 5.91
N GLU A 198 11.31 -12.26 5.25
CA GLU A 198 12.67 -12.45 5.76
C GLU A 198 13.42 -11.13 6.00
N LYS A 199 13.24 -10.15 5.11
CA LYS A 199 13.82 -8.80 5.29
C LYS A 199 13.30 -8.09 6.52
N ALA A 200 12.01 -8.22 6.82
CA ALA A 200 11.49 -7.72 8.08
C ALA A 200 12.23 -8.42 9.24
N ARG A 201 12.32 -9.75 9.26
CA ARG A 201 13.04 -10.46 10.33
C ARG A 201 14.50 -9.99 10.50
N LEU A 202 15.22 -9.74 9.41
CA LEU A 202 16.57 -9.17 9.45
C LEU A 202 16.56 -7.76 10.10
N ASN A 203 15.63 -6.89 9.71
CA ASN A 203 15.48 -5.57 10.31
C ASN A 203 15.13 -5.62 11.80
N LYS A 204 14.40 -6.66 12.26
CA LYS A 204 14.19 -6.94 13.70
C LYS A 204 15.50 -7.12 14.43
N LEU A 205 16.37 -7.98 13.88
CA LEU A 205 17.63 -8.35 14.50
C LEU A 205 18.54 -7.12 14.59
N ILE A 206 18.61 -6.33 13.52
CA ILE A 206 19.35 -5.05 13.50
C ILE A 206 18.81 -4.07 14.56
N LEU A 207 17.48 -3.93 14.66
CA LEU A 207 16.88 -3.03 15.65
C LEU A 207 17.14 -3.49 17.10
N LEU A 208 17.00 -4.80 17.37
CA LEU A 208 17.27 -5.36 18.70
C LEU A 208 18.74 -5.20 19.08
N ASP A 209 19.66 -5.44 18.14
CA ASP A 209 21.09 -5.24 18.33
C ASP A 209 21.41 -3.77 18.62
N LYS A 210 20.83 -2.84 17.86
CA LYS A 210 20.97 -1.39 18.09
C LYS A 210 20.48 -1.00 19.49
N LYS A 211 19.29 -1.47 19.91
CA LYS A 211 18.75 -1.18 21.24
C LYS A 211 19.63 -1.71 22.36
N GLU A 212 20.20 -2.90 22.21
CA GLU A 212 21.13 -3.48 23.18
C GLU A 212 22.45 -2.70 23.23
N MET A 213 22.96 -2.23 22.08
CA MET A 213 24.14 -1.36 22.03
C MET A 213 23.89 -0.01 22.72
N ASP A 214 22.74 0.62 22.48
CA ASP A 214 22.36 1.88 23.12
C ASP A 214 22.23 1.71 24.64
N ARG A 215 21.56 0.64 25.10
CA ARG A 215 21.45 0.30 26.54
C ARG A 215 22.82 0.16 27.20
N ARG A 216 23.75 -0.57 26.58
CA ARG A 216 25.13 -0.72 27.09
C ARG A 216 25.89 0.60 27.10
N ARG A 217 25.62 1.51 26.17
CA ARG A 217 26.25 2.84 26.11
C ARG A 217 25.76 3.72 27.26
N ASP A 218 24.48 3.67 27.56
CA ASP A 218 23.87 4.42 28.66
C ASP A 218 24.36 3.91 30.03
N GLU A 219 24.42 2.59 30.23
CA GLU A 219 25.01 1.99 31.44
C GLU A 219 26.48 2.40 31.66
N ARG A 220 27.26 2.51 30.57
CA ARG A 220 28.66 3.00 30.64
C ARG A 220 28.73 4.47 30.99
N ARG A 221 27.81 5.30 30.46
CA ARG A 221 27.74 6.73 30.78
C ARG A 221 27.39 6.95 32.24
N GLU A 222 26.41 6.21 32.79
CA GLU A 222 26.04 6.30 34.20
C GLU A 222 27.21 5.91 35.13
N LYS A 223 27.92 4.82 34.83
CA LYS A 223 29.11 4.39 35.57
C LYS A 223 30.26 5.40 35.53
N CYS A 224 30.38 6.19 34.46
CA CYS A 224 31.37 7.26 34.36
C CYS A 224 30.99 8.47 35.23
N HIS A 225 29.71 8.88 35.22
CA HIS A 225 29.25 10.02 36.02
C HIS A 225 29.26 9.73 37.52
N SER A 226 29.09 8.48 37.95
CA SER A 226 29.18 8.09 39.36
C SER A 226 30.61 8.09 39.90
N LYS A 227 31.65 8.17 39.05
CA LYS A 227 33.07 8.20 39.46
C LYS A 227 33.66 9.60 39.62
N VAL A 228 32.96 10.65 39.17
CA VAL A 228 33.45 12.05 39.17
C VAL A 228 32.92 12.85 40.38
N ARG A 229 32.13 12.24 41.27
CA ARG A 229 31.73 12.86 42.55
C ARG A 229 32.70 12.44 43.66
N TRP A 230 33.85 13.11 43.78
CA TRP A 230 34.68 13.17 44.98
C TRP A 230 35.31 14.55 45.07
#